data_AF-A0A0S2MP87-F1
#
_entry.id   AF-A0A0S2MP87-F1
#
_cell.length_a   1.000
_cell.length_b   1.000
_cell.length_c   1.000
_cell.angle_alpha   90.00
_cell.angle_beta   90.00
_cell.angle_gamma   90.00
#
_symmetry.space_group_name_H-M   'P 1'
#
loop_
_entity.id
_entity.type
_entity.pdbx_description
1 polymer ?
#
loop_
_entity_poly.entity_id
_entity_poly.type
_entity_poly.pdbx_seq_one_letter_code
_entity_poly.pdbx_strand_id
1 'polypeptide(L)'
;MLSICYIYFMVFLVFSLILFSLSVYFMITEFNIMIELEMMTINSSSIFMTLLFDWMSLLFMSFVLFISSMVIYYSDEYMYGDLNINRFIMLVSMFVLSMMLLIISPNLISILLGWDGLGLVSYCLVIYYQNVKSYNAGMLTALSNRIGDVALLMSIAWMLNYGSWNYIYYLECMKDDICMQVISFLIVLAALTKSAQIPFSSWLPAAMAAPTPVSSLVHSSTLVTAGVYLLIRFSFALNDQVMLVLLFISSMTMFMAGLGANYEFDLKKIIALSTLSQLGLMMSILALGDFTLAYFHLLTHALFKALLFMCAGCMIHNLSDCQDIRYMGGLIMQMPLTCSMFVIANLALCGLPFLAGFYSKDLILEFLSMGYLNIYVYVIFFVSTGLTVCYTFRLLYYVILGSFNFYSSHSLNDSGFIMLKGMSGLIFTVIFGGSILNWLIFPVPYFICLPLIFKFMTLIVIVLGVWLGLEFSYFSLNYSSLSLNWLNSSLFFSSMWNMVYMSTFGVSFYPLYLGQMYYKFVDQGWSEYLGGQNLYFNMKSLSSFSSFLINNNIKIFLSLVVIWVAFLFMNLF
;
A
#
# COMPACT_ATOMS: atom_id res chain seq x y z
N MET A 1 -26.59 19.66 17.91
CA MET A 1 -25.12 19.56 18.03
C MET A 1 -24.59 19.24 16.65
N LEU A 2 -23.62 20.00 16.13
CA LEU A 2 -22.95 19.64 14.87
C LEU A 2 -22.28 18.28 15.05
N SER A 3 -22.49 17.33 14.12
CA SER A 3 -21.79 16.05 14.16
C SER A 3 -20.29 16.29 13.98
N ILE A 4 -19.47 15.50 14.66
CA ILE A 4 -18.00 15.58 14.54
C ILE A 4 -17.59 15.39 13.07
N CYS A 5 -18.29 14.52 12.33
CA CYS A 5 -18.14 14.33 10.90
C CYS A 5 -18.24 15.66 10.13
N TYR A 6 -19.28 16.46 10.40
CA TYR A 6 -19.49 17.72 9.69
C TYR A 6 -18.40 18.76 9.99
N ILE A 7 -17.91 18.81 11.23
CA ILE A 7 -16.82 19.72 11.63
C ILE A 7 -15.54 19.37 10.85
N TYR A 8 -15.11 18.11 10.88
CA TYR A 8 -13.91 17.68 10.16
C TYR A 8 -14.06 17.80 8.64
N PHE A 9 -15.26 17.51 8.10
CA PHE A 9 -15.58 17.74 6.69
C PHE A 9 -15.30 19.19 6.28
N MET A 10 -15.85 20.17 7.03
CA MET A 10 -15.67 21.59 6.71
C MET A 10 -14.20 22.02 6.83
N VAL A 11 -13.51 21.58 7.87
CA VAL A 11 -12.09 21.89 8.08
C VAL A 11 -11.24 21.38 6.90
N PHE A 12 -11.37 20.10 6.55
CA PHE A 12 -10.57 19.52 5.45
C PHE A 12 -10.92 20.11 4.10
N LEU A 13 -12.20 20.41 3.85
CA LEU A 13 -12.61 21.03 2.59
C LEU A 13 -12.01 22.43 2.42
N VAL A 14 -12.06 23.27 3.45
CA VAL A 14 -11.46 24.62 3.40
C VAL A 14 -9.95 24.55 3.19
N PHE A 15 -9.24 23.69 3.94
CA PHE A 15 -7.80 23.51 3.73
C PHE A 15 -7.47 22.99 2.33
N SER A 16 -8.28 22.08 1.78
CA SER A 16 -8.07 21.53 0.44
C SER A 16 -8.13 22.61 -0.65
N LEU A 17 -9.10 23.53 -0.57
CA LEU A 17 -9.27 24.62 -1.53
C LEU A 17 -8.13 25.65 -1.43
N ILE A 18 -7.70 25.98 -0.22
CA ILE A 18 -6.56 26.89 0.00
C ILE A 18 -5.29 26.28 -0.61
N LEU A 19 -5.00 25.02 -0.32
CA LEU A 19 -3.81 24.34 -0.86
C LEU A 19 -3.85 24.18 -2.37
N PHE A 20 -5.02 23.90 -2.95
CA PHE A 20 -5.18 23.86 -4.39
C PHE A 20 -4.86 25.22 -5.02
N SER A 21 -5.38 26.32 -4.47
CA SER A 21 -5.09 27.67 -4.97
C SER A 21 -3.60 28.04 -4.85
N LEU A 22 -2.95 27.66 -3.74
CA LEU A 22 -1.51 27.85 -3.55
C LEU A 22 -0.69 27.01 -4.55
N SER A 23 -1.13 25.79 -4.85
CA SER A 23 -0.44 24.91 -5.81
C SER A 23 -0.44 25.51 -7.22
N VAL A 24 -1.57 26.09 -7.65
CA VAL A 24 -1.68 26.77 -8.95
C VAL A 24 -0.80 28.02 -8.96
N TYR A 25 -0.78 28.79 -7.87
CA TYR A 25 0.12 29.95 -7.76
C TYR A 25 1.60 29.54 -7.88
N PHE A 26 2.04 28.50 -7.16
CA PHE A 26 3.42 28.02 -7.22
C PHE A 26 3.79 27.47 -8.59
N MET A 27 2.84 26.86 -9.30
CA MET A 27 3.06 26.37 -10.65
C MET A 27 3.25 27.51 -11.65
N ILE A 28 2.50 28.62 -11.51
CA ILE A 28 2.63 29.79 -12.40
C ILE A 28 3.93 30.54 -12.14
N THR A 29 4.33 30.69 -10.88
CA THR A 29 5.53 31.46 -10.50
C THR A 29 6.80 30.62 -10.40
N GLU A 30 6.74 29.30 -10.65
CA GLU A 30 7.83 28.32 -10.44
C GLU A 30 8.51 28.47 -9.06
N PHE A 31 7.71 28.67 -8.01
CA PHE A 31 8.22 28.94 -6.66
C PHE A 31 8.25 27.66 -5.82
N ASN A 32 9.39 27.39 -5.17
CA ASN A 32 9.55 26.32 -4.19
C ASN A 32 9.99 26.93 -2.85
N ILE A 33 9.36 26.53 -1.74
CA ILE A 33 9.72 27.01 -0.39
C ILE A 33 10.23 25.84 0.43
N MET A 34 11.47 25.97 0.92
CA MET A 34 12.11 25.04 1.85
C MET A 34 12.22 25.69 3.23
N ILE A 35 11.61 25.08 4.24
CA ILE A 35 11.72 25.49 5.63
C ILE A 35 12.54 24.45 6.37
N GLU A 36 13.66 24.86 6.97
CA GLU A 36 14.54 23.96 7.74
C GLU A 36 14.47 24.31 9.23
N LEU A 37 14.13 23.33 10.07
CA LEU A 37 14.17 23.43 11.52
C LEU A 37 15.29 22.53 12.04
N GLU A 38 16.35 23.11 12.60
CA GLU A 38 17.45 22.37 13.20
C GLU A 38 17.01 21.73 14.52
N MET A 39 17.04 20.40 14.61
CA MET A 39 16.64 19.66 15.81
C MET A 39 17.85 19.39 16.72
N MET A 40 18.90 18.78 16.17
CA MET A 40 20.11 18.43 16.93
C MET A 40 21.35 18.36 16.03
N THR A 41 22.51 18.77 16.56
CA THR A 41 23.83 18.61 15.92
C THR A 41 24.66 17.56 16.66
N ILE A 42 25.10 16.51 15.97
CA ILE A 42 25.98 15.45 16.51
C ILE A 42 27.26 15.38 15.66
N ASN A 43 28.42 15.67 16.25
CA ASN A 43 29.75 15.49 15.67
C ASN A 43 29.81 15.76 14.15
N SER A 44 29.47 16.98 13.73
CA SER A 44 29.37 17.50 12.35
C SER A 44 28.12 17.17 11.53
N SER A 45 27.31 16.19 11.92
CA SER A 45 26.01 15.92 11.30
C SER A 45 24.89 16.67 11.99
N SER A 46 24.14 17.50 11.25
CA SER A 46 22.94 18.20 11.75
C SER A 46 21.67 17.47 11.29
N ILE A 47 20.83 17.12 12.26
CA ILE A 47 19.50 16.55 12.02
C ILE A 47 18.52 17.71 11.89
N PHE A 48 18.04 17.94 10.67
CA PHE A 48 17.01 18.94 10.36
C PHE A 48 15.65 18.31 10.17
N MET A 49 14.60 18.90 10.72
CA MET A 49 13.23 18.69 10.25
C MET A 49 12.97 19.68 9.12
N THR A 50 12.96 19.20 7.88
CA THR A 50 12.76 20.02 6.69
C THR A 50 11.34 19.87 6.16
N LEU A 51 10.75 20.95 5.67
CA LEU A 51 9.43 20.98 5.05
C LEU A 51 9.53 21.62 3.67
N LEU A 52 9.11 20.89 2.63
CA LEU A 52 9.13 21.30 1.24
C LEU A 52 7.72 21.59 0.72
N PHE A 53 7.50 22.84 0.31
CA PHE A 53 6.30 23.28 -0.39
C PHE A 53 6.64 23.58 -1.86
N ASP A 54 6.37 22.60 -2.71
CA ASP A 54 6.43 22.69 -4.17
C ASP A 54 5.00 22.57 -4.71
N TRP A 55 4.81 22.89 -5.99
CA TRP A 55 3.53 22.64 -6.67
C TRP A 55 3.09 21.17 -6.56
N MET A 56 4.03 20.21 -6.65
CA MET A 56 3.78 18.77 -6.52
C MET A 56 3.28 18.35 -5.13
N SER A 57 3.88 18.88 -4.05
CA SER A 57 3.47 18.52 -2.69
C SER A 57 2.13 19.17 -2.35
N LEU A 58 1.96 20.46 -2.66
CA LEU A 58 0.71 21.18 -2.40
C LEU A 58 -0.47 20.63 -3.18
N LEU A 59 -0.27 20.28 -4.45
CA LEU A 59 -1.35 19.75 -5.29
C LEU A 59 -1.77 18.37 -4.77
N PHE A 60 -0.84 17.45 -4.49
CA PHE A 60 -1.19 16.13 -3.96
C PHE A 60 -1.88 16.22 -2.59
N MET A 61 -1.38 17.10 -1.72
CA MET A 61 -1.97 17.41 -0.43
C MET A 61 -3.43 17.89 -0.54
N SER A 62 -3.72 18.76 -1.52
CA SER A 62 -5.07 19.24 -1.77
C SER A 62 -6.03 18.10 -2.16
N PHE A 63 -5.59 17.16 -3.01
CA PHE A 63 -6.41 16.01 -3.40
C PHE A 63 -6.66 15.03 -2.25
N VAL A 64 -5.64 14.77 -1.41
CA VAL A 64 -5.80 13.92 -0.22
C VAL A 64 -6.81 14.52 0.77
N LEU A 65 -6.73 15.84 1.01
CA LEU A 65 -7.69 16.53 1.88
C LEU A 65 -9.09 16.60 1.26
N PHE A 66 -9.19 16.82 -0.04
CA PHE A 66 -10.47 16.83 -0.75
C PHE A 66 -11.18 15.47 -0.67
N ILE A 67 -10.48 14.37 -1.00
CA ILE A 67 -11.04 13.02 -0.92
C ILE A 67 -11.41 12.67 0.53
N SER A 68 -10.54 12.98 1.50
CA SER A 68 -10.82 12.69 2.91
C SER A 68 -12.00 13.48 3.45
N SER A 69 -12.21 14.72 3.02
CA SER A 69 -13.42 15.49 3.38
C SER A 69 -14.70 14.76 2.94
N MET A 70 -14.76 14.32 1.68
CA MET A 70 -15.93 13.64 1.14
C MET A 70 -16.16 12.28 1.79
N VAL A 71 -15.09 11.54 2.11
CA VAL A 71 -15.18 10.26 2.84
C VAL A 71 -15.70 10.45 4.27
N ILE A 72 -15.25 11.48 4.99
CA ILE A 72 -15.74 11.76 6.35
C ILE A 72 -17.23 12.13 6.30
N TYR A 73 -17.63 12.94 5.32
CA TYR A 73 -19.05 13.26 5.13
C TYR A 73 -19.89 12.01 4.82
N TYR A 74 -19.40 11.15 3.91
CA TYR A 74 -20.01 9.85 3.61
C TYR A 74 -20.13 8.94 4.84
N SER A 75 -19.13 8.96 5.74
CA SER A 75 -19.08 8.07 6.91
C SER A 75 -20.14 8.36 7.98
N ASP A 76 -20.72 9.57 8.01
CA ASP A 76 -21.75 9.96 9.00
C ASP A 76 -23.02 9.11 8.86
N GLU A 77 -23.39 8.78 7.61
CA GLU A 77 -24.55 7.92 7.32
C GLU A 77 -24.16 6.44 7.21
N TYR A 78 -23.01 6.12 6.61
CA TYR A 78 -22.58 4.72 6.46
C TYR A 78 -22.35 4.02 7.80
N MET A 79 -21.80 4.73 8.80
CA MET A 79 -21.55 4.19 10.14
C MET A 79 -22.69 4.53 11.11
N TYR A 80 -23.88 4.88 10.61
CA TYR A 80 -24.99 5.25 11.48
C TYR A 80 -25.38 4.08 12.41
N GLY A 81 -25.37 4.33 13.72
CA GLY A 81 -25.65 3.32 14.75
C GLY A 81 -24.40 2.74 15.43
N ASP A 82 -23.20 2.99 14.91
CA ASP A 82 -21.96 2.60 15.59
C ASP A 82 -21.68 3.49 16.81
N LEU A 83 -21.40 2.88 17.96
CA LEU A 83 -21.10 3.62 19.19
C LEU A 83 -19.72 4.33 19.15
N ASN A 84 -18.80 3.83 18.31
CA ASN A 84 -17.39 4.26 18.27
C ASN A 84 -17.05 5.21 17.11
N ILE A 85 -18.04 5.89 16.52
CA ILE A 85 -17.85 6.83 15.40
C ILE A 85 -16.79 7.92 15.73
N ASN A 86 -16.77 8.43 16.96
CA ASN A 86 -15.78 9.45 17.35
C ASN A 86 -14.33 8.92 17.26
N ARG A 87 -14.11 7.68 17.70
CA ARG A 87 -12.80 7.02 17.57
C ARG A 87 -12.43 6.82 16.11
N PHE A 88 -13.40 6.42 15.29
CA PHE A 88 -13.20 6.23 13.85
C PHE A 88 -12.72 7.52 13.17
N ILE A 89 -13.40 8.64 13.39
CA ILE A 89 -13.04 9.93 12.78
C ILE A 89 -11.68 10.41 13.27
N MET A 90 -11.36 10.23 14.56
CA MET A 90 -10.02 10.56 15.08
C MET A 90 -8.92 9.75 14.39
N LEU A 91 -9.13 8.44 14.19
CA LEU A 91 -8.17 7.60 13.48
C LEU A 91 -8.02 8.02 12.00
N VAL A 92 -9.12 8.36 11.32
CA VAL A 92 -9.05 8.89 9.95
C VAL A 92 -8.29 10.22 9.90
N SER A 93 -8.50 11.11 10.87
CA SER A 93 -7.78 12.39 10.93
C SER A 93 -6.28 12.22 11.20
N MET A 94 -5.90 11.27 12.08
CA MET A 94 -4.51 10.89 12.34
C MET A 94 -3.84 10.31 11.09
N PHE A 95 -4.59 9.53 10.31
CA PHE A 95 -4.11 8.98 9.05
C PHE A 95 -3.85 10.07 8.00
N VAL A 96 -4.77 11.04 7.87
CA VAL A 96 -4.56 12.18 6.98
C VAL A 96 -3.33 12.97 7.42
N LEU A 97 -3.18 13.25 8.70
CA LEU A 97 -2.02 13.98 9.22
C LEU A 97 -0.69 13.28 8.93
N SER A 98 -0.59 11.96 9.11
CA SER A 98 0.63 11.22 8.79
C SER A 98 0.94 11.21 7.29
N MET A 99 -0.08 11.17 6.42
CA MET A 99 0.11 11.34 4.98
C MET A 99 0.68 12.71 4.64
N MET A 100 0.17 13.77 5.27
CA MET A 100 0.63 15.15 5.03
C MET A 100 2.10 15.30 5.41
N LEU A 101 2.52 14.70 6.54
CA LEU A 101 3.92 14.71 6.96
C LEU A 101 4.84 13.99 5.96
N LEU A 102 4.39 12.88 5.37
CA LEU A 102 5.14 12.18 4.32
C LEU A 102 5.26 13.03 3.04
N ILE A 103 4.18 13.72 2.63
CA ILE A 103 4.17 14.49 1.38
C ILE A 103 5.13 15.67 1.41
N ILE A 104 5.21 16.35 2.56
CA ILE A 104 5.99 17.59 2.73
C ILE A 104 7.49 17.30 2.98
N SER A 105 7.87 16.09 3.41
CA SER A 105 9.21 15.81 3.91
C SER A 105 10.27 15.59 2.81
N PRO A 106 11.32 16.43 2.73
CA PRO A 106 12.47 16.23 1.86
C PRO A 106 13.68 15.58 2.59
N ASN A 107 13.50 15.14 3.83
CA ASN A 107 14.50 14.40 4.60
C ASN A 107 14.04 12.95 4.85
N LEU A 108 14.92 11.97 4.64
CA LEU A 108 14.65 10.55 4.91
C LEU A 108 14.17 10.27 6.35
N ILE A 109 14.73 10.95 7.36
CA ILE A 109 14.29 10.78 8.76
C ILE A 109 12.85 11.26 8.93
N SER A 110 12.52 12.42 8.36
CA SER A 110 11.15 12.94 8.43
C SER A 110 10.14 12.09 7.64
N ILE A 111 10.58 11.48 6.53
CA ILE A 111 9.75 10.51 5.78
C ILE A 111 9.42 9.31 6.67
N LEU A 112 10.38 8.78 7.44
CA LEU A 112 10.14 7.64 8.34
C LEU A 112 9.00 7.94 9.34
N LEU A 113 8.93 9.15 9.90
CA LEU A 113 7.86 9.54 10.83
C LEU A 113 6.48 9.46 10.18
N GLY A 114 6.33 9.99 8.96
CA GLY A 114 5.09 9.88 8.19
C GLY A 114 4.79 8.44 7.78
N TRP A 115 5.81 7.70 7.35
CA TRP A 115 5.73 6.34 6.85
C TRP A 115 5.27 5.32 7.92
N ASP A 116 5.89 5.37 9.10
CA ASP A 116 5.52 4.55 10.26
C ASP A 116 4.15 4.97 10.81
N GLY A 117 3.88 6.28 10.86
CA GLY A 117 2.57 6.81 11.26
C GLY A 117 1.44 6.27 10.38
N LEU A 118 1.62 6.26 9.06
CA LEU A 118 0.69 5.65 8.11
C LEU A 118 0.52 4.15 8.35
N GLY A 119 1.63 3.44 8.60
CA GLY A 119 1.61 2.01 8.91
C GLY A 119 0.78 1.68 10.15
N LEU A 120 1.05 2.36 11.26
CA LEU A 120 0.38 2.13 12.54
C LEU A 120 -1.12 2.48 12.47
N VAL A 121 -1.45 3.65 11.95
CA VAL A 121 -2.87 4.06 11.88
C VAL A 121 -3.66 3.16 10.94
N SER A 122 -3.06 2.73 9.82
CA SER A 122 -3.71 1.76 8.92
C SER A 122 -4.00 0.42 9.60
N TYR A 123 -3.09 -0.08 10.43
CA TYR A 123 -3.30 -1.29 11.22
C TYR A 123 -4.50 -1.13 12.18
N CYS A 124 -4.58 0.00 12.89
CA CYS A 124 -5.71 0.29 13.78
C CYS A 124 -7.05 0.37 13.04
N LEU A 125 -7.07 0.92 11.82
CA LEU A 125 -8.27 1.02 10.99
C LEU A 125 -8.71 -0.34 10.42
N VAL A 126 -7.77 -1.22 10.04
CA VAL A 126 -8.09 -2.58 9.55
C VAL A 126 -8.71 -3.44 10.65
N ILE A 127 -8.29 -3.27 11.91
CA ILE A 127 -8.76 -4.06 13.07
C ILE A 127 -10.01 -3.45 13.73
N TYR A 128 -10.66 -2.46 13.10
CA TYR A 128 -11.80 -1.75 13.71
C TYR A 128 -12.91 -2.68 14.25
N TYR A 129 -13.34 -3.68 13.46
CA TYR A 129 -14.41 -4.62 13.86
C TYR A 129 -13.97 -5.78 14.77
N GLN A 130 -12.68 -5.88 15.14
CA GLN A 130 -12.17 -6.87 16.11
C GLN A 130 -12.58 -8.33 15.86
N ASN A 131 -12.74 -8.73 14.60
CA ASN A 131 -13.02 -10.11 14.17
C ASN A 131 -11.72 -10.89 13.91
N VAL A 132 -11.75 -12.23 14.03
CA VAL A 132 -10.57 -13.09 13.72
C VAL A 132 -10.05 -12.84 12.31
N LYS A 133 -10.94 -12.67 11.32
CA LYS A 133 -10.56 -12.33 9.94
C LYS A 133 -9.84 -10.98 9.87
N SER A 134 -10.31 -9.95 10.58
CA SER A 134 -9.66 -8.64 10.61
C SER A 134 -8.34 -8.65 11.39
N TYR A 135 -8.21 -9.45 12.45
CA TYR A 135 -6.94 -9.59 13.17
C TYR A 135 -5.86 -10.22 12.28
N ASN A 136 -6.20 -11.30 11.57
CA ASN A 136 -5.27 -11.95 10.64
C ASN A 136 -4.89 -11.01 9.49
N ALA A 137 -5.86 -10.31 8.91
CA ALA A 137 -5.61 -9.31 7.87
C ALA A 137 -4.71 -8.18 8.37
N GLY A 138 -5.02 -7.62 9.55
CA GLY A 138 -4.24 -6.54 10.16
C GLY A 138 -2.80 -6.97 10.43
N MET A 139 -2.58 -8.16 11.00
CA MET A 139 -1.22 -8.67 11.24
C MET A 139 -0.43 -8.83 9.95
N LEU A 140 -1.05 -9.36 8.88
CA LEU A 140 -0.40 -9.47 7.57
C LEU A 140 0.02 -8.10 7.04
N THR A 141 -0.85 -7.08 7.12
CA THR A 141 -0.52 -5.71 6.67
C THR A 141 0.59 -5.06 7.49
N ALA A 142 0.62 -5.26 8.81
CA ALA A 142 1.63 -4.66 9.67
C ALA A 142 3.00 -5.28 9.44
N LEU A 143 3.08 -6.61 9.33
CA LEU A 143 4.33 -7.33 9.10
C LEU A 143 4.92 -7.03 7.72
N SER A 144 4.10 -6.97 6.66
CA SER A 144 4.58 -6.66 5.31
C SER A 144 5.14 -5.23 5.23
N ASN A 145 4.49 -4.27 5.90
CA ASN A 145 4.95 -2.88 5.92
C ASN A 145 6.27 -2.72 6.69
N ARG A 146 6.47 -3.46 7.78
CA ARG A 146 7.71 -3.41 8.58
C ARG A 146 8.96 -3.80 7.81
N ILE A 147 8.84 -4.63 6.78
CA ILE A 147 9.97 -4.93 5.86
C ILE A 147 10.44 -3.65 5.15
N GLY A 148 9.49 -2.80 4.72
CA GLY A 148 9.81 -1.51 4.11
C GLY A 148 10.42 -0.52 5.10
N ASP A 149 9.93 -0.50 6.34
CA ASP A 149 10.46 0.36 7.40
C ASP A 149 11.94 0.02 7.69
N VAL A 150 12.29 -1.27 7.72
CA VAL A 150 13.69 -1.72 7.85
C VAL A 150 14.53 -1.25 6.67
N ALA A 151 14.01 -1.30 5.44
CA ALA A 151 14.73 -0.80 4.27
C ALA A 151 14.98 0.73 4.35
N LEU A 152 13.99 1.50 4.81
CA LEU A 152 14.16 2.94 5.06
C LEU A 152 15.19 3.21 6.17
N LEU A 153 15.16 2.47 7.28
CA LEU A 153 16.16 2.61 8.35
C LEU A 153 17.58 2.31 7.85
N MET A 154 17.74 1.28 7.02
CA MET A 154 19.03 1.00 6.38
C MET A 154 19.45 2.13 5.43
N SER A 155 18.52 2.73 4.69
CA SER A 155 18.83 3.88 3.82
C SER A 155 19.27 5.12 4.61
N ILE A 156 18.68 5.36 5.79
CA ILE A 156 19.07 6.45 6.72
C ILE A 156 20.50 6.21 7.22
N ALA A 157 20.85 4.95 7.53
CA ALA A 157 22.20 4.59 7.95
C ALA A 157 23.23 4.79 6.83
N TRP A 158 22.90 4.45 5.58
CA TRP A 158 23.78 4.67 4.43
C TRP A 158 23.93 6.15 4.06
N MET A 159 22.88 6.97 4.22
CA MET A 159 22.94 8.42 3.97
C MET A 159 23.90 9.17 4.89
N LEU A 160 24.25 8.60 6.05
CA LEU A 160 25.27 9.18 6.94
C LEU A 160 26.62 9.40 6.23
N ASN A 161 26.94 8.62 5.19
CA ASN A 161 28.16 8.80 4.41
C ASN A 161 28.23 10.18 3.72
N TYR A 162 27.09 10.79 3.44
CA TYR A 162 27.00 12.13 2.83
C TYR A 162 26.93 13.27 3.87
N GLY A 163 26.87 12.94 5.17
CA GLY A 163 26.86 13.88 6.29
C GLY A 163 25.51 14.56 6.58
N SER A 164 24.53 14.46 5.67
CA SER A 164 23.17 14.94 5.90
C SER A 164 22.12 14.00 5.30
N TRP A 165 20.88 14.09 5.80
CA TRP A 165 19.76 13.26 5.36
C TRP A 165 18.79 13.95 4.39
N ASN A 166 19.06 15.22 4.05
CA ASN A 166 18.30 15.98 3.06
C ASN A 166 18.66 15.46 1.67
N TYR A 167 17.80 14.61 1.09
CA TYR A 167 18.15 13.89 -0.14
C TYR A 167 18.15 14.79 -1.38
N ILE A 168 17.38 15.88 -1.39
CA ILE A 168 17.18 16.75 -2.57
C ILE A 168 18.50 17.24 -3.17
N TYR A 169 19.47 17.59 -2.33
CA TYR A 169 20.75 18.11 -2.80
C TYR A 169 21.65 17.05 -3.45
N TYR A 170 21.42 15.76 -3.17
CA TYR A 170 22.30 14.66 -3.62
C TYR A 170 21.74 13.87 -4.81
N LEU A 171 20.43 13.94 -5.08
CA LEU A 171 19.77 13.07 -6.06
C LEU A 171 20.44 13.09 -7.45
N GLU A 172 20.74 14.29 -7.96
CA GLU A 172 21.33 14.46 -9.28
C GLU A 172 22.85 14.29 -9.27
N CYS A 173 23.53 14.93 -8.31
CA CYS A 173 24.99 14.98 -8.27
C CYS A 173 25.64 13.61 -8.01
N MET A 174 25.02 12.76 -7.18
CA MET A 174 25.60 11.50 -6.71
C MET A 174 24.93 10.27 -7.31
N LYS A 175 24.20 10.40 -8.43
CA LYS A 175 23.45 9.30 -9.05
C LYS A 175 24.30 8.06 -9.31
N ASP A 176 25.55 8.25 -9.74
CA ASP A 176 26.45 7.16 -10.13
C ASP A 176 27.23 6.54 -8.97
N ASP A 177 27.18 7.13 -7.77
CA ASP A 177 27.88 6.62 -6.60
C ASP A 177 27.28 5.29 -6.10
N ILE A 178 28.16 4.38 -5.67
CA ILE A 178 27.74 3.08 -5.10
C ILE A 178 26.82 3.27 -3.88
N CYS A 179 27.10 4.26 -3.03
CA CYS A 179 26.26 4.54 -1.86
C CYS A 179 24.84 4.95 -2.29
N MET A 180 24.72 5.82 -3.29
CA MET A 180 23.41 6.26 -3.80
C MET A 180 22.68 5.12 -4.53
N GLN A 181 23.39 4.28 -5.26
CA GLN A 181 22.78 3.10 -5.88
C GLN A 181 22.18 2.15 -4.83
N VAL A 182 22.90 1.88 -3.73
CA VAL A 182 22.37 1.07 -2.62
C VAL A 182 21.16 1.75 -1.97
N ILE A 183 21.23 3.06 -1.73
CA ILE A 183 20.10 3.84 -1.19
C ILE A 183 18.88 3.75 -2.11
N SER A 184 19.06 3.96 -3.43
CA SER A 184 17.99 3.88 -4.42
C SER A 184 17.33 2.50 -4.45
N PHE A 185 18.10 1.42 -4.34
CA PHE A 185 17.56 0.06 -4.27
C PHE A 185 16.76 -0.19 -2.99
N LEU A 186 17.26 0.27 -1.83
CA LEU A 186 16.54 0.15 -0.55
C LEU A 186 15.23 0.95 -0.55
N ILE A 187 15.24 2.15 -1.14
CA ILE A 187 14.06 3.00 -1.31
C ILE A 187 13.05 2.34 -2.24
N VAL A 188 13.49 1.70 -3.33
CA VAL A 188 12.62 0.90 -4.20
C VAL A 188 12.02 -0.27 -3.44
N LEU A 189 12.81 -0.99 -2.64
CA LEU A 189 12.28 -2.08 -1.79
C LEU A 189 11.20 -1.56 -0.83
N ALA A 190 11.42 -0.42 -0.18
CA ALA A 190 10.42 0.22 0.68
C ALA A 190 9.15 0.58 -0.10
N ALA A 191 9.29 1.21 -1.27
CA ALA A 191 8.17 1.56 -2.13
C ALA A 191 7.37 0.34 -2.60
N LEU A 192 8.03 -0.77 -2.97
CA LEU A 192 7.38 -2.01 -3.40
C LEU A 192 6.48 -2.61 -2.29
N THR A 193 6.88 -2.50 -1.02
CA THR A 193 6.08 -3.02 0.11
C THR A 193 4.76 -2.26 0.29
N LYS A 194 4.80 -0.92 0.35
CA LYS A 194 3.59 -0.08 0.52
C LYS A 194 2.73 -0.02 -0.74
N SER A 195 3.32 -0.10 -1.93
CA SER A 195 2.56 -0.11 -3.20
C SER A 195 2.03 -1.51 -3.59
N ALA A 196 2.17 -2.49 -2.70
CA ALA A 196 1.69 -3.87 -2.85
C ALA A 196 2.18 -4.58 -4.13
N GLN A 197 3.40 -4.29 -4.58
CA GLN A 197 3.97 -4.94 -5.75
C GLN A 197 4.42 -6.38 -5.41
N ILE A 198 4.61 -7.24 -6.41
CA ILE A 198 5.13 -8.60 -6.24
C ILE A 198 6.52 -8.48 -5.62
N PRO A 199 6.83 -9.21 -4.52
CA PRO A 199 6.07 -10.32 -3.92
C PRO A 199 5.04 -9.92 -2.85
N PHE A 200 5.04 -8.68 -2.37
CA PHE A 200 4.22 -8.19 -1.27
C PHE A 200 2.77 -7.81 -1.65
N SER A 201 2.19 -8.45 -2.66
CA SER A 201 0.84 -8.11 -3.15
C SER A 201 -0.31 -8.65 -2.29
N SER A 202 -0.05 -9.69 -1.48
CA SER A 202 -1.08 -10.45 -0.76
C SER A 202 -1.83 -9.64 0.30
N TRP A 203 -1.21 -8.60 0.88
CA TRP A 203 -1.80 -7.86 1.99
C TRP A 203 -2.94 -6.94 1.56
N LEU A 204 -2.94 -6.42 0.33
CA LEU A 204 -3.92 -5.43 -0.12
C LEU A 204 -5.34 -6.05 -0.24
N PRO A 205 -5.55 -7.20 -0.90
CA PRO A 205 -6.88 -7.83 -0.93
C PRO A 205 -7.34 -8.34 0.43
N ALA A 206 -6.41 -8.74 1.31
CA ALA A 206 -6.72 -9.13 2.68
C ALA A 206 -7.21 -7.94 3.53
N ALA A 207 -6.68 -6.74 3.31
CA ALA A 207 -7.04 -5.53 4.04
C ALA A 207 -8.49 -5.06 3.79
N MET A 208 -9.17 -5.60 2.77
CA MET A 208 -10.57 -5.30 2.46
C MET A 208 -11.59 -5.83 3.47
N ALA A 209 -11.12 -6.45 4.57
CA ALA A 209 -11.91 -6.69 5.77
C ALA A 209 -12.30 -5.40 6.52
N ALA A 210 -11.62 -4.28 6.24
CA ALA A 210 -11.91 -2.97 6.81
C ALA A 210 -13.29 -2.41 6.37
N PRO A 211 -13.89 -1.47 7.13
CA PRO A 211 -15.10 -0.77 6.72
C PRO A 211 -14.90 -0.01 5.40
N THR A 212 -15.96 0.19 4.62
CA THR A 212 -15.84 0.75 3.26
C THR A 212 -15.25 2.16 3.19
N PRO A 213 -15.55 3.10 4.12
CA PRO A 213 -14.93 4.42 4.09
C PRO A 213 -13.40 4.36 4.30
N VAL A 214 -12.91 3.34 5.01
CA VAL A 214 -11.46 3.09 5.15
C VAL A 214 -10.89 2.56 3.85
N SER A 215 -11.56 1.62 3.19
CA SER A 215 -11.09 1.11 1.89
C SER A 215 -11.03 2.20 0.81
N SER A 216 -11.99 3.13 0.79
CA SER A 216 -11.96 4.27 -0.16
C SER A 216 -10.79 5.22 0.12
N LEU A 217 -10.48 5.49 1.38
CA LEU A 217 -9.41 6.43 1.73
C LEU A 217 -8.04 5.74 1.77
N VAL A 218 -7.86 4.81 2.70
CA VAL A 218 -6.55 4.22 3.04
C VAL A 218 -6.01 3.37 1.90
N HIS A 219 -6.81 2.42 1.42
CA HIS A 219 -6.30 1.37 0.51
C HIS A 219 -6.36 1.74 -0.97
N SER A 220 -7.00 2.85 -1.33
CA SER A 220 -7.17 3.23 -2.75
C SER A 220 -6.43 4.50 -3.16
N SER A 221 -6.42 5.53 -2.31
CA SER A 221 -6.02 6.89 -2.71
C SER A 221 -4.82 7.47 -1.96
N THR A 222 -4.39 6.85 -0.84
CA THR A 222 -3.41 7.47 0.07
C THR A 222 -2.26 6.55 0.49
N LEU A 223 -2.52 5.41 1.16
CA LEU A 223 -1.44 4.56 1.69
C LEU A 223 -0.66 3.91 0.56
N VAL A 224 -1.36 3.35 -0.43
CA VAL A 224 -0.72 2.57 -1.49
C VAL A 224 -0.01 3.48 -2.50
N THR A 225 -0.51 4.70 -2.67
CA THR A 225 0.10 5.76 -3.48
C THR A 225 1.31 6.39 -2.80
N ALA A 226 1.48 6.28 -1.48
CA ALA A 226 2.63 6.85 -0.77
C ALA A 226 3.96 6.24 -1.26
N GLY A 227 3.99 4.95 -1.57
CA GLY A 227 5.17 4.30 -2.16
C GLY A 227 5.50 4.84 -3.56
N VAL A 228 4.48 5.06 -4.39
CA VAL A 228 4.64 5.67 -5.73
C VAL A 228 5.11 7.11 -5.62
N TYR A 229 4.53 7.91 -4.71
CA TYR A 229 4.92 9.30 -4.47
C TYR A 229 6.36 9.42 -3.97
N LEU A 230 6.79 8.53 -3.08
CA LEU A 230 8.17 8.48 -2.63
C LEU A 230 9.13 8.21 -3.80
N LEU A 231 8.80 7.30 -4.72
CA LEU A 231 9.62 7.09 -5.93
C LEU A 231 9.56 8.26 -6.92
N ILE A 232 8.44 8.98 -7.02
CA ILE A 232 8.37 10.22 -7.82
C ILE A 232 9.39 11.24 -7.30
N ARG A 233 9.58 11.36 -5.99
CA ARG A 233 10.58 12.27 -5.39
C ARG A 233 12.02 11.79 -5.55
N PHE A 234 12.25 10.48 -5.56
CA PHE A 234 13.56 9.86 -5.78
C PHE A 234 13.87 9.55 -7.25
N SER A 235 13.03 9.98 -8.20
CA SER A 235 13.13 9.59 -9.62
C SER A 235 14.51 9.89 -10.21
N PHE A 236 15.07 11.06 -9.92
CA PHE A 236 16.38 11.48 -10.41
C PHE A 236 17.54 10.58 -9.93
N ALA A 237 17.39 9.93 -8.78
CA ALA A 237 18.41 9.03 -8.23
C ALA A 237 18.31 7.58 -8.75
N LEU A 238 17.24 7.22 -9.45
CA LEU A 238 17.08 5.85 -9.96
C LEU A 238 18.07 5.61 -11.10
N ASN A 239 18.92 4.60 -10.94
CA ASN A 239 19.83 4.14 -12.01
C ASN A 239 19.08 3.22 -12.99
N ASP A 240 19.58 3.09 -14.21
CA ASP A 240 18.95 2.33 -15.30
C ASP A 240 18.71 0.86 -14.93
N GLN A 241 19.66 0.24 -14.21
CA GLN A 241 19.50 -1.13 -13.73
C GLN A 241 18.33 -1.28 -12.74
N VAL A 242 18.18 -0.33 -11.83
CA VAL A 242 17.10 -0.32 -10.84
C VAL A 242 15.76 -0.08 -11.54
N MET A 243 15.73 0.83 -12.51
CA MET A 243 14.56 1.07 -13.35
C MET A 243 14.14 -0.19 -14.13
N LEU A 244 15.07 -0.93 -14.74
CA LEU A 244 14.75 -2.18 -15.44
C LEU A 244 14.14 -3.25 -14.52
N VAL A 245 14.70 -3.42 -13.32
CA VAL A 245 14.14 -4.33 -12.31
C VAL A 245 12.73 -3.90 -11.90
N LEU A 246 12.54 -2.60 -11.66
CA LEU A 246 11.24 -2.03 -11.32
C LEU A 246 10.21 -2.23 -12.44
N LEU A 247 10.60 -2.04 -13.70
CA LEU A 247 9.75 -2.25 -14.87
C LEU A 247 9.28 -3.71 -14.99
N PHE A 248 10.18 -4.67 -14.76
CA PHE A 248 9.81 -6.08 -14.78
C PHE A 248 8.84 -6.45 -13.66
N ILE A 249 9.10 -6.02 -12.42
CA ILE A 249 8.23 -6.31 -11.27
C ILE A 249 6.85 -5.67 -11.46
N SER A 250 6.81 -4.41 -11.90
CA SER A 250 5.57 -3.64 -12.07
C SER A 250 4.71 -4.08 -13.26
N SER A 251 5.33 -4.55 -14.35
CA SER A 251 4.57 -5.14 -15.47
C SER A 251 3.95 -6.48 -15.07
N MET A 252 4.66 -7.31 -14.33
CA MET A 252 4.13 -8.58 -13.81
C MET A 252 3.00 -8.38 -12.80
N THR A 253 3.08 -7.38 -11.91
CA THR A 253 1.99 -7.07 -10.96
C THR A 253 0.74 -6.62 -11.68
N MET A 254 0.89 -5.77 -12.70
CA MET A 254 -0.23 -5.30 -13.51
C MET A 254 -0.98 -6.48 -14.15
N PHE A 255 -0.24 -7.42 -14.74
CA PHE A 255 -0.81 -8.61 -15.36
C PHE A 255 -1.47 -9.55 -14.35
N MET A 256 -0.77 -9.88 -13.27
CA MET A 256 -1.27 -10.78 -12.22
C MET A 256 -2.56 -10.23 -11.59
N ALA A 257 -2.60 -8.94 -11.27
CA ALA A 257 -3.77 -8.30 -10.69
C ALA A 257 -4.95 -8.26 -11.66
N GLY A 258 -4.69 -7.97 -12.94
CA GLY A 258 -5.72 -7.97 -13.99
C GLY A 258 -6.35 -9.34 -14.21
N LEU A 259 -5.55 -10.42 -14.18
CA LEU A 259 -6.05 -11.79 -14.24
C LEU A 259 -6.85 -12.17 -12.99
N GLY A 260 -6.31 -11.91 -11.78
CA GLY A 260 -6.99 -12.23 -10.53
C GLY A 260 -8.35 -11.53 -10.42
N ALA A 261 -8.44 -10.28 -10.87
CA ALA A 261 -9.69 -9.50 -10.86
C ALA A 261 -10.79 -10.12 -11.76
N ASN A 262 -10.45 -10.92 -12.76
CA ASN A 262 -11.43 -11.61 -13.63
C ASN A 262 -11.99 -12.90 -13.00
N TYR A 263 -11.35 -13.46 -11.98
CA TYR A 263 -11.81 -14.68 -11.30
C TYR A 263 -12.44 -14.43 -9.93
N GLU A 264 -12.14 -13.30 -9.30
CA GLU A 264 -12.76 -12.92 -8.03
C GLU A 264 -14.23 -12.52 -8.17
N PHE A 265 -15.03 -12.74 -7.13
CA PHE A 265 -16.47 -12.43 -7.07
C PHE A 265 -16.85 -11.42 -5.97
N ASP A 266 -15.96 -11.15 -5.00
CA ASP A 266 -16.19 -10.13 -3.99
C ASP A 266 -16.02 -8.73 -4.58
N LEU A 267 -17.06 -7.87 -4.49
CA LEU A 267 -17.05 -6.53 -5.08
C LEU A 267 -15.86 -5.69 -4.62
N LYS A 268 -15.57 -5.65 -3.31
CA LYS A 268 -14.43 -4.88 -2.76
C LYS A 268 -13.09 -5.43 -3.25
N LYS A 269 -12.92 -6.76 -3.35
CA LYS A 269 -11.67 -7.37 -3.80
C LYS A 269 -11.40 -7.10 -5.29
N ILE A 270 -12.43 -7.06 -6.13
CA ILE A 270 -12.27 -6.69 -7.55
C ILE A 270 -11.82 -5.23 -7.67
N ILE A 271 -12.40 -4.31 -6.88
CA ILE A 271 -11.97 -2.91 -6.87
C ILE A 271 -10.54 -2.77 -6.31
N ALA A 272 -10.17 -3.58 -5.31
CA ALA A 272 -8.82 -3.66 -4.77
C ALA A 272 -7.79 -4.17 -5.79
N LEU A 273 -8.07 -5.28 -6.48
CA LEU A 273 -7.18 -5.82 -7.52
C LEU A 273 -7.06 -4.86 -8.70
N SER A 274 -8.12 -4.13 -9.02
CA SER A 274 -8.03 -3.06 -10.02
C SER A 274 -7.25 -1.83 -9.54
N THR A 275 -7.08 -1.60 -8.23
CA THR A 275 -6.09 -0.60 -7.74
C THR A 275 -4.68 -1.13 -7.89
N LEU A 276 -4.45 -2.40 -7.55
CA LEU A 276 -3.15 -3.05 -7.70
C LEU A 276 -2.65 -3.01 -9.15
N SER A 277 -3.53 -3.24 -10.13
CA SER A 277 -3.17 -3.15 -11.55
C SER A 277 -2.76 -1.73 -11.94
N GLN A 278 -3.48 -0.70 -11.47
CA GLN A 278 -3.17 0.70 -11.81
C GLN A 278 -1.90 1.20 -11.11
N LEU A 279 -1.61 0.71 -9.91
CA LEU A 279 -0.34 0.99 -9.24
C LEU A 279 0.84 0.34 -9.97
N GLY A 280 0.69 -0.90 -10.46
CA GLY A 280 1.67 -1.49 -11.38
C GLY A 280 1.90 -0.61 -12.61
N LEU A 281 0.83 -0.01 -13.15
CA LEU A 281 0.93 0.94 -14.27
C LEU A 281 1.68 2.21 -13.87
N MET A 282 1.38 2.82 -12.72
CA MET A 282 2.14 4.00 -12.22
C MET A 282 3.63 3.71 -12.03
N MET A 283 3.95 2.58 -11.37
CA MET A 283 5.33 2.18 -11.08
C MET A 283 6.13 1.90 -12.34
N SER A 284 5.47 1.38 -13.37
CA SER A 284 6.12 1.11 -14.63
C SER A 284 6.44 2.34 -15.46
N ILE A 285 5.61 3.39 -15.40
CA ILE A 285 5.88 4.66 -16.09
C ILE A 285 7.07 5.35 -15.42
N LEU A 286 7.13 5.30 -14.09
CA LEU A 286 8.30 5.76 -13.35
C LEU A 286 9.57 5.04 -13.80
N ALA A 287 9.48 3.73 -14.01
CA ALA A 287 10.59 2.93 -14.52
C ALA A 287 10.94 3.22 -15.99
N LEU A 288 10.03 3.80 -16.78
CA LEU A 288 10.31 4.30 -18.13
C LEU A 288 10.96 5.70 -18.14
N GLY A 289 11.03 6.37 -16.98
CA GLY A 289 11.70 7.66 -16.80
C GLY A 289 10.76 8.87 -16.64
N ASP A 290 9.46 8.72 -16.89
CA ASP A 290 8.51 9.84 -16.92
C ASP A 290 7.73 10.02 -15.61
N PHE A 291 8.35 10.70 -14.65
CA PHE A 291 7.75 10.93 -13.33
C PHE A 291 6.52 11.86 -13.35
N THR A 292 6.45 12.83 -14.26
CA THR A 292 5.32 13.77 -14.39
C THR A 292 4.05 13.07 -14.88
N LEU A 293 4.13 12.14 -15.85
CA LEU A 293 3.01 11.32 -16.30
C LEU A 293 2.52 10.38 -15.19
N ALA A 294 3.45 9.75 -14.47
CA ALA A 294 3.10 8.89 -13.35
C ALA A 294 2.36 9.67 -12.24
N TYR A 295 2.82 10.88 -11.92
CA TYR A 295 2.16 11.76 -10.97
C TYR A 295 0.77 12.20 -11.44
N PHE A 296 0.62 12.58 -12.71
CA PHE A 296 -0.67 12.93 -13.28
C PHE A 296 -1.68 11.76 -13.21
N HIS A 297 -1.24 10.54 -13.52
CA HIS A 297 -2.09 9.36 -13.37
C HIS A 297 -2.43 9.06 -11.90
N LEU A 298 -1.49 9.24 -10.98
CA LEU A 298 -1.72 9.08 -9.53
C LEU A 298 -2.89 9.95 -9.05
N LEU A 299 -2.92 11.22 -9.45
CA LEU A 299 -3.98 12.17 -9.06
C LEU A 299 -5.34 11.78 -9.64
N THR A 300 -5.40 11.52 -10.94
CA THR A 300 -6.66 11.14 -11.61
C THR A 300 -7.20 9.83 -11.05
N HIS A 301 -6.32 8.86 -10.78
CA HIS A 301 -6.65 7.58 -10.17
C HIS A 301 -7.25 7.70 -8.78
N ALA A 302 -6.67 8.55 -7.92
CA ALA A 302 -7.17 8.75 -6.56
C ALA A 302 -8.66 9.19 -6.57
N LEU A 303 -9.05 10.07 -7.50
CA LEU A 303 -10.42 10.57 -7.61
C LEU A 303 -11.42 9.48 -8.00
N PHE A 304 -11.21 8.79 -9.14
CA PHE A 304 -12.20 7.83 -9.62
C PHE A 304 -12.24 6.55 -8.78
N LYS A 305 -11.13 6.14 -8.16
CA LYS A 305 -11.13 5.00 -7.23
C LYS A 305 -11.86 5.28 -5.93
N ALA A 306 -11.70 6.47 -5.37
CA ALA A 306 -12.46 6.86 -4.19
C ALA A 306 -13.97 6.82 -4.48
N LEU A 307 -14.39 7.32 -5.65
CA LEU A 307 -15.79 7.24 -6.09
C LEU A 307 -16.25 5.78 -6.25
N LEU A 308 -15.47 4.91 -6.89
CA LEU A 308 -15.81 3.48 -7.05
C LEU A 308 -16.03 2.77 -5.70
N PHE A 309 -15.16 2.99 -4.71
CA PHE A 309 -15.31 2.38 -3.39
C PHE A 309 -16.51 2.94 -2.61
N MET A 310 -16.82 4.24 -2.74
CA MET A 310 -18.02 4.82 -2.10
C MET A 310 -19.31 4.31 -2.74
N CYS A 311 -19.39 4.22 -4.06
CA CYS A 311 -20.54 3.64 -4.75
C CYS A 311 -20.73 2.16 -4.36
N ALA A 312 -19.64 1.38 -4.35
CA ALA A 312 -19.68 -0.01 -3.91
C ALA A 312 -20.10 -0.13 -2.44
N GLY A 313 -19.63 0.76 -1.56
CA GLY A 313 -20.04 0.79 -0.16
C GLY A 313 -21.52 1.06 0.02
N CYS A 314 -22.08 1.97 -0.76
CA CYS A 314 -23.51 2.27 -0.78
C CYS A 314 -24.34 1.06 -1.23
N MET A 315 -23.90 0.38 -2.31
CA MET A 315 -24.55 -0.85 -2.79
C MET A 315 -24.50 -1.97 -1.73
N ILE A 316 -23.34 -2.18 -1.09
CA ILE A 316 -23.15 -3.20 -0.05
C ILE A 316 -24.04 -2.91 1.17
N HIS A 317 -24.09 -1.66 1.63
CA HIS A 317 -24.91 -1.27 2.78
C HIS A 317 -26.40 -1.54 2.53
N ASN A 318 -26.88 -1.18 1.34
CA ASN A 318 -28.28 -1.39 0.96
C ASN A 318 -28.62 -2.87 0.74
N LEU A 319 -27.65 -3.70 0.34
CA LEU A 319 -27.78 -5.15 0.18
C LEU A 319 -27.49 -5.93 1.50
N SER A 320 -27.68 -5.33 2.67
CA SER A 320 -27.44 -5.97 3.97
C SER A 320 -26.05 -6.63 4.08
N ASP A 321 -25.00 -5.88 3.73
CA ASP A 321 -23.60 -6.30 3.76
C ASP A 321 -23.21 -7.47 2.81
N CYS A 322 -24.07 -7.79 1.84
CA CYS A 322 -23.73 -8.76 0.81
C CYS A 322 -22.72 -8.17 -0.20
N GLN A 323 -21.53 -8.77 -0.26
CA GLN A 323 -20.41 -8.32 -1.11
C GLN A 323 -20.25 -9.16 -2.39
N ASP A 324 -20.85 -10.35 -2.42
CA ASP A 324 -20.79 -11.29 -3.55
C ASP A 324 -21.57 -10.74 -4.74
N ILE A 325 -20.88 -10.48 -5.85
CA ILE A 325 -21.48 -9.92 -7.08
C ILE A 325 -22.52 -10.86 -7.71
N ARG A 326 -22.46 -12.18 -7.44
CA ARG A 326 -23.40 -13.17 -7.99
C ARG A 326 -24.83 -13.00 -7.48
N TYR A 327 -24.98 -12.48 -6.26
CA TYR A 327 -26.27 -12.16 -5.66
C TYR A 327 -26.76 -10.75 -6.01
N MET A 328 -25.94 -9.97 -6.72
CA MET A 328 -26.32 -8.66 -7.25
C MET A 328 -26.97 -8.82 -8.64
N GLY A 329 -27.53 -7.72 -9.14
CA GLY A 329 -28.14 -7.62 -10.47
C GLY A 329 -29.32 -6.66 -10.45
N GLY A 330 -29.62 -6.05 -11.60
CA GLY A 330 -30.80 -5.18 -11.77
C GLY A 330 -30.81 -3.91 -10.90
N LEU A 331 -29.69 -3.52 -10.29
CA LEU A 331 -29.65 -2.39 -9.34
C LEU A 331 -29.98 -1.05 -10.01
N ILE A 332 -29.84 -0.93 -11.33
CA ILE A 332 -30.14 0.31 -12.05
C ILE A 332 -31.59 0.77 -11.87
N MET A 333 -32.52 -0.17 -11.69
CA MET A 333 -33.94 0.13 -11.52
C MET A 333 -34.27 0.59 -10.09
N GLN A 334 -33.44 0.21 -9.12
CA GLN A 334 -33.68 0.47 -7.69
C GLN A 334 -32.87 1.67 -7.18
N MET A 335 -31.62 1.81 -7.62
CA MET A 335 -30.70 2.86 -7.21
C MET A 335 -30.04 3.52 -8.43
N PRO A 336 -30.81 4.28 -9.25
CA PRO A 336 -30.34 4.78 -10.53
C PRO A 336 -29.21 5.80 -10.39
N LEU A 337 -29.25 6.62 -9.35
CA LEU A 337 -28.25 7.69 -9.16
C LEU A 337 -26.91 7.05 -8.84
N THR A 338 -26.79 6.25 -7.79
CA THR A 338 -25.53 5.55 -7.46
C THR A 338 -25.01 4.67 -8.60
N CYS A 339 -25.89 3.97 -9.33
CA CYS A 339 -25.48 3.19 -10.49
C CYS A 339 -24.87 4.07 -11.59
N SER A 340 -25.43 5.25 -11.86
CA SER A 340 -24.85 6.18 -12.84
C SER A 340 -23.45 6.66 -12.43
N MET A 341 -23.26 6.98 -11.14
CA MET A 341 -21.95 7.37 -10.59
C MET A 341 -20.92 6.23 -10.74
N PHE A 342 -21.36 5.00 -10.46
CA PHE A 342 -20.55 3.80 -10.57
C PHE A 342 -20.16 3.49 -12.03
N VAL A 343 -21.07 3.68 -12.98
CA VAL A 343 -20.76 3.55 -14.41
C VAL A 343 -19.71 4.58 -14.83
N ILE A 344 -19.92 5.87 -14.52
CA ILE A 344 -18.97 6.94 -14.87
C ILE A 344 -17.56 6.62 -14.34
N ALA A 345 -17.46 6.15 -13.09
CA ALA A 345 -16.19 5.82 -12.48
C ALA A 345 -15.52 4.59 -13.12
N ASN A 346 -16.28 3.56 -13.50
CA ASN A 346 -15.76 2.39 -14.21
C ASN A 346 -15.33 2.73 -15.66
N LEU A 347 -16.07 3.59 -16.35
CA LEU A 347 -15.70 4.09 -17.68
C LEU A 347 -14.42 4.94 -17.61
N ALA A 348 -14.25 5.74 -16.55
CA ALA A 348 -13.00 6.47 -16.31
C ALA A 348 -11.83 5.51 -16.09
N LEU A 349 -12.01 4.39 -15.38
CA LEU A 349 -10.98 3.35 -15.21
C LEU A 349 -10.57 2.68 -16.54
N CYS A 350 -11.53 2.47 -17.44
CA CYS A 350 -11.26 1.90 -18.76
C CYS A 350 -10.39 2.82 -19.63
N GLY A 351 -10.48 4.13 -19.41
CA GLY A 351 -9.82 5.15 -20.25
C GLY A 351 -10.63 5.54 -21.47
N LEU A 352 -11.97 5.54 -21.38
CA LEU A 352 -12.82 5.99 -22.49
C LEU A 352 -12.66 7.49 -22.76
N PRO A 353 -12.77 7.91 -24.03
CA PRO A 353 -12.48 9.28 -24.44
C PRO A 353 -13.27 10.31 -23.63
N PHE A 354 -12.62 11.43 -23.33
CA PHE A 354 -13.11 12.58 -22.56
C PHE A 354 -13.30 12.41 -21.05
N LEU A 355 -13.19 11.19 -20.50
CA LEU A 355 -13.17 10.98 -19.04
C LEU A 355 -11.76 11.15 -18.47
N ALA A 356 -11.63 11.37 -17.16
CA ALA A 356 -10.33 11.68 -16.54
C ALA A 356 -9.23 10.63 -16.80
N GLY A 357 -9.58 9.36 -16.87
CA GLY A 357 -8.61 8.29 -17.13
C GLY A 357 -8.09 8.25 -18.57
N PHE A 358 -8.79 8.82 -19.55
CA PHE A 358 -8.30 8.88 -20.93
C PHE A 358 -7.08 9.77 -21.03
N TYR A 359 -7.15 10.98 -20.45
CA TYR A 359 -6.05 11.93 -20.51
C TYR A 359 -4.76 11.36 -19.96
N SER A 360 -4.79 10.54 -18.90
CA SER A 360 -3.58 9.94 -18.36
C SER A 360 -3.23 8.62 -19.04
N LYS A 361 -4.13 7.63 -19.02
CA LYS A 361 -3.84 6.24 -19.40
C LYS A 361 -3.53 6.10 -20.89
N ASP A 362 -4.20 6.86 -21.77
CA ASP A 362 -3.94 6.82 -23.21
C ASP A 362 -2.57 7.44 -23.54
N LEU A 363 -2.28 8.62 -22.98
CA LEU A 363 -0.97 9.27 -23.11
C LEU A 363 0.17 8.36 -22.62
N ILE A 364 -0.04 7.62 -21.54
CA ILE A 364 0.92 6.66 -20.99
C ILE A 364 1.23 5.53 -21.98
N LEU A 365 0.19 4.93 -22.57
CA LEU A 365 0.37 3.82 -23.51
C LEU A 365 1.02 4.29 -24.82
N GLU A 366 0.73 5.52 -25.24
CA GLU A 366 1.39 6.13 -26.39
C GLU A 366 2.85 6.44 -26.13
N PHE A 367 3.19 7.01 -24.97
CA PHE A 367 4.57 7.22 -24.55
C PHE A 367 5.35 5.90 -24.54
N LEU A 368 4.75 4.84 -24.00
CA LEU A 368 5.31 3.49 -24.00
C LEU A 368 5.58 2.99 -25.43
N SER A 369 4.66 3.23 -26.36
CA SER A 369 4.82 2.81 -27.76
C SER A 369 5.86 3.61 -28.56
N MET A 370 6.19 4.83 -28.11
CA MET A 370 7.26 5.64 -28.69
C MET A 370 8.65 5.15 -28.27
N GLY A 371 8.76 4.58 -27.06
CA GLY A 371 10.01 4.09 -26.50
C GLY A 371 10.53 2.79 -27.14
N TYR A 372 11.86 2.59 -27.06
CA TYR A 372 12.50 1.33 -27.44
C TYR A 372 12.37 0.31 -26.30
N LEU A 373 11.28 -0.44 -26.29
CA LEU A 373 11.02 -1.45 -25.27
C LEU A 373 11.11 -2.87 -25.80
N ASN A 374 11.43 -3.79 -24.89
CA ASN A 374 11.39 -5.21 -25.19
C ASN A 374 9.95 -5.62 -25.53
N ILE A 375 9.80 -6.48 -26.55
CA ILE A 375 8.49 -6.96 -27.02
C ILE A 375 7.67 -7.60 -25.90
N TYR A 376 8.35 -8.26 -24.96
CA TYR A 376 7.75 -8.83 -23.77
C TYR A 376 7.00 -7.78 -22.94
N VAL A 377 7.65 -6.66 -22.65
CA VAL A 377 7.06 -5.57 -21.86
C VAL A 377 5.87 -5.02 -22.64
N TYR A 378 6.06 -4.68 -23.92
CA TYR A 378 5.00 -4.14 -24.76
C TYR A 378 3.73 -5.01 -24.77
N VAL A 379 3.87 -6.33 -24.99
CA VAL A 379 2.72 -7.26 -25.01
C VAL A 379 2.01 -7.30 -23.66
N ILE A 380 2.76 -7.36 -22.54
CA ILE A 380 2.15 -7.42 -21.21
C ILE A 380 1.34 -6.16 -20.91
N PHE A 381 1.82 -4.97 -21.28
CA PHE A 381 1.08 -3.71 -21.08
C PHE A 381 -0.25 -3.65 -21.82
N PHE A 382 -0.25 -4.06 -23.09
CA PHE A 382 -1.49 -4.04 -23.87
C PHE A 382 -2.46 -5.14 -23.45
N VAL A 383 -1.96 -6.34 -23.11
CA VAL A 383 -2.83 -7.40 -22.58
C VAL A 383 -3.41 -7.02 -21.22
N SER A 384 -2.61 -6.50 -20.30
CA SER A 384 -3.08 -6.10 -18.98
C SER A 384 -4.10 -4.96 -19.05
N THR A 385 -3.92 -3.98 -19.94
CA THR A 385 -4.93 -2.93 -20.17
C THR A 385 -6.21 -3.50 -20.77
N GLY A 386 -6.14 -4.47 -21.68
CA GLY A 386 -7.31 -5.23 -22.14
C GLY A 386 -8.02 -5.97 -21.01
N LEU A 387 -7.27 -6.59 -20.09
CA LEU A 387 -7.84 -7.24 -18.90
C LEU A 387 -8.53 -6.24 -17.97
N THR A 388 -8.04 -4.98 -17.87
CA THR A 388 -8.74 -3.94 -17.11
C THR A 388 -10.13 -3.62 -17.62
N VAL A 389 -10.27 -3.62 -18.94
CA VAL A 389 -11.57 -3.43 -19.58
C VAL A 389 -12.43 -4.69 -19.43
N CYS A 390 -11.84 -5.88 -19.53
CA CYS A 390 -12.56 -7.13 -19.35
C CYS A 390 -13.24 -7.23 -17.96
N TYR A 391 -12.50 -7.02 -16.85
CA TYR A 391 -13.11 -7.17 -15.52
C TYR A 391 -14.11 -6.05 -15.19
N THR A 392 -13.96 -4.86 -15.76
CA THR A 392 -14.89 -3.74 -15.52
C THR A 392 -16.22 -3.98 -16.20
N PHE A 393 -16.22 -4.39 -17.47
CA PHE A 393 -17.47 -4.73 -18.16
C PHE A 393 -18.14 -5.97 -17.57
N ARG A 394 -17.36 -6.95 -17.10
CA ARG A 394 -17.87 -8.07 -16.30
C ARG A 394 -18.59 -7.59 -15.03
N LEU A 395 -17.96 -6.69 -14.27
CA LEU A 395 -18.53 -6.14 -13.03
C LEU A 395 -19.78 -5.27 -13.31
N LEU A 396 -19.77 -4.46 -14.36
CA LEU A 396 -20.96 -3.71 -14.79
C LEU A 396 -22.11 -4.65 -15.17
N TYR A 397 -21.82 -5.75 -15.88
CA TYR A 397 -22.85 -6.72 -16.24
C TYR A 397 -23.54 -7.31 -15.01
N TYR A 398 -22.79 -7.88 -14.07
CA TYR A 398 -23.41 -8.55 -12.93
C TYR A 398 -24.10 -7.59 -11.96
N VAL A 399 -23.56 -6.39 -11.75
CA VAL A 399 -24.13 -5.44 -10.78
C VAL A 399 -25.35 -4.70 -11.35
N ILE A 400 -25.29 -4.30 -12.63
CA ILE A 400 -26.24 -3.35 -13.23
C ILE A 400 -27.18 -4.04 -14.22
N LEU A 401 -26.64 -4.74 -15.23
CA LEU A 401 -27.40 -5.22 -16.39
C LEU A 401 -28.12 -6.55 -16.15
N GLY A 402 -27.56 -7.41 -15.30
CA GLY A 402 -28.10 -8.74 -15.02
C GLY A 402 -29.49 -8.70 -14.36
N SER A 403 -30.15 -9.85 -14.32
CA SER A 403 -31.40 -10.01 -13.56
C SER A 403 -31.16 -9.80 -12.07
N PHE A 404 -32.16 -9.25 -11.38
CA PHE A 404 -32.10 -9.09 -9.92
C PHE A 404 -32.12 -10.47 -9.23
N ASN A 405 -31.01 -10.84 -8.59
CA ASN A 405 -30.78 -12.19 -8.02
C ASN A 405 -30.74 -12.21 -6.49
N PHE A 406 -30.98 -11.09 -5.82
CA PHE A 406 -30.98 -11.05 -4.36
C PHE A 406 -32.27 -11.67 -3.80
N TYR A 407 -32.44 -11.77 -2.47
CA TYR A 407 -33.69 -12.29 -1.85
C TYR A 407 -34.99 -11.60 -2.38
N SER A 408 -36.18 -12.07 -2.04
CA SER A 408 -37.42 -11.41 -2.48
C SER A 408 -37.82 -10.23 -1.59
N SER A 409 -37.45 -10.26 -0.31
CA SER A 409 -37.80 -9.26 0.69
C SER A 409 -36.69 -8.22 0.85
N HIS A 410 -36.73 -7.15 0.05
CA HIS A 410 -35.73 -6.07 0.11
C HIS A 410 -36.32 -4.69 0.28
N SER A 411 -35.58 -3.85 1.00
CA SER A 411 -35.79 -2.41 1.10
C SER A 411 -34.65 -1.64 0.44
N LEU A 412 -34.40 -1.93 -0.84
CA LEU A 412 -33.39 -1.21 -1.62
C LEU A 412 -33.90 0.17 -2.02
N ASN A 413 -33.22 1.21 -1.55
CA ASN A 413 -33.55 2.59 -1.87
C ASN A 413 -32.30 3.47 -1.88
N ASP A 414 -32.31 4.50 -2.71
CA ASP A 414 -31.25 5.51 -2.81
C ASP A 414 -31.59 6.76 -1.95
N SER A 415 -32.24 6.57 -0.79
CA SER A 415 -32.71 7.68 0.05
C SER A 415 -31.62 8.32 0.93
N GLY A 416 -30.42 7.73 0.95
CA GLY A 416 -29.34 8.20 1.80
C GLY A 416 -28.72 9.49 1.28
N PHE A 417 -29.30 10.65 1.66
CA PHE A 417 -28.92 11.94 1.11
C PHE A 417 -27.49 12.36 1.46
N ILE A 418 -26.97 11.97 2.62
CA ILE A 418 -25.62 12.36 3.05
C ILE A 418 -24.60 11.57 2.22
N MET A 419 -24.82 10.26 2.12
CA MET A 419 -24.02 9.34 1.33
C MET A 419 -23.99 9.75 -0.16
N LEU A 420 -25.15 10.06 -0.74
CA LEU A 420 -25.29 10.56 -2.11
C LEU A 420 -24.59 11.88 -2.34
N LYS A 421 -24.74 12.84 -1.42
CA LYS A 421 -24.06 14.14 -1.51
C LYS A 421 -22.54 13.98 -1.47
N GLY A 422 -22.02 13.12 -0.58
CA GLY A 422 -20.59 12.79 -0.52
C GLY A 422 -20.06 12.23 -1.84
N MET A 423 -20.79 11.29 -2.45
CA MET A 423 -20.43 10.77 -3.78
C MET A 423 -20.54 11.84 -4.88
N SER A 424 -21.60 12.66 -4.87
CA SER A 424 -21.82 13.70 -5.88
C SER A 424 -20.72 14.75 -5.91
N GLY A 425 -20.10 15.05 -4.76
CA GLY A 425 -18.98 15.98 -4.66
C GLY A 425 -17.76 15.52 -5.47
N LEU A 426 -17.53 14.21 -5.58
CA LEU A 426 -16.39 13.65 -6.34
C LEU A 426 -16.67 13.55 -7.85
N ILE A 427 -17.92 13.35 -8.28
CA ILE A 427 -18.23 13.12 -9.71
C ILE A 427 -17.79 14.28 -10.59
N PHE A 428 -18.06 15.52 -10.16
CA PHE A 428 -17.66 16.70 -10.92
C PHE A 428 -16.14 16.69 -11.18
N THR A 429 -15.35 16.29 -10.17
CA THR A 429 -13.90 16.15 -10.31
C THR A 429 -13.48 14.94 -11.14
N VAL A 430 -14.24 13.84 -11.17
CA VAL A 430 -13.94 12.69 -12.02
C VAL A 430 -14.20 12.98 -13.50
N ILE A 431 -15.21 13.78 -13.83
CA ILE A 431 -15.52 14.15 -15.22
C ILE A 431 -14.55 15.22 -15.72
N PHE A 432 -14.40 16.34 -14.99
CA PHE A 432 -13.63 17.49 -15.46
C PHE A 432 -12.19 17.52 -14.95
N GLY A 433 -11.86 16.82 -13.86
CA GLY A 433 -10.55 16.95 -13.22
C GLY A 433 -9.40 16.48 -14.10
N GLY A 434 -9.58 15.45 -14.92
CA GLY A 434 -8.51 14.99 -15.83
C GLY A 434 -8.16 16.01 -16.92
N SER A 435 -9.16 16.68 -17.51
CA SER A 435 -8.89 17.72 -18.52
C SER A 435 -8.27 18.96 -17.89
N ILE A 436 -8.80 19.40 -16.74
CA ILE A 436 -8.27 20.55 -15.98
C ILE A 436 -6.82 20.28 -15.58
N LEU A 437 -6.53 19.11 -15.01
CA LEU A 437 -5.17 18.76 -14.59
C LEU A 437 -4.21 18.61 -15.78
N ASN A 438 -4.66 18.08 -16.91
CA ASN A 438 -3.82 17.97 -18.12
C ASN A 438 -3.36 19.35 -18.60
N TRP A 439 -4.27 20.33 -18.64
CA TRP A 439 -3.95 21.71 -19.04
C TRP A 439 -3.11 22.46 -18.01
N LEU A 440 -3.23 22.11 -16.72
CA LEU A 440 -2.40 22.70 -15.68
C LEU A 440 -0.98 22.11 -15.73
N ILE A 441 -0.84 20.79 -15.62
CA ILE A 441 0.47 20.14 -15.43
C ILE A 441 1.34 20.21 -16.70
N PHE A 442 0.74 20.15 -17.89
CA PHE A 442 1.47 20.15 -19.15
C PHE A 442 1.27 21.47 -19.91
N PRO A 443 2.10 22.50 -19.65
CA PRO A 443 2.03 23.76 -20.40
C PRO A 443 2.40 23.56 -21.87
N VAL A 444 3.26 22.58 -22.15
CA VAL A 444 3.61 22.13 -23.50
C VAL A 444 3.05 20.72 -23.68
N PRO A 445 2.28 20.44 -24.74
CA PRO A 445 1.77 19.10 -25.00
C PRO A 445 2.91 18.14 -25.30
N TYR A 446 2.81 16.89 -24.82
CA TYR A 446 3.77 15.84 -25.16
C TYR A 446 3.81 15.59 -26.66
N PHE A 447 5.03 15.61 -27.22
CA PHE A 447 5.25 15.29 -28.62
C PHE A 447 5.32 13.78 -28.82
N ILE A 448 4.27 13.21 -29.39
CA ILE A 448 4.14 11.77 -29.65
C ILE A 448 4.15 11.53 -31.16
N CYS A 449 5.19 10.87 -31.67
CA CYS A 449 5.34 10.49 -33.08
C CYS A 449 5.12 8.99 -33.27
N LEU A 450 3.93 8.60 -33.70
CA LEU A 450 3.57 7.19 -33.90
C LEU A 450 2.95 6.96 -35.28
N PRO A 451 3.18 5.80 -35.91
CA PRO A 451 2.40 5.37 -37.06
C PRO A 451 0.94 5.11 -36.64
N LEU A 452 0.03 5.26 -37.60
CA LEU A 452 -1.42 5.16 -37.39
C LEU A 452 -1.84 3.88 -36.63
N ILE A 453 -1.18 2.76 -36.93
CA ILE A 453 -1.45 1.46 -36.29
C ILE A 453 -1.23 1.55 -34.78
N PHE A 454 -0.08 2.07 -34.33
CA PHE A 454 0.24 2.17 -32.90
C PHE A 454 -0.63 3.21 -32.19
N LYS A 455 -1.02 4.30 -32.87
CA LYS A 455 -1.95 5.28 -32.30
C LYS A 455 -3.34 4.69 -32.04
N PHE A 456 -3.83 3.78 -32.89
CA PHE A 456 -5.11 3.11 -32.68
C PHE A 456 -5.06 1.86 -31.79
N MET A 457 -3.86 1.41 -31.36
CA MET A 457 -3.74 0.18 -30.57
C MET A 457 -4.52 0.25 -29.25
N THR A 458 -4.48 1.38 -28.55
CA THR A 458 -5.17 1.53 -27.25
C THR A 458 -6.68 1.31 -27.39
N LEU A 459 -7.29 1.94 -28.40
CA LEU A 459 -8.71 1.79 -28.72
C LEU A 459 -9.06 0.35 -29.15
N ILE A 460 -8.21 -0.29 -29.96
CA ILE A 460 -8.41 -1.69 -30.37
C ILE A 460 -8.43 -2.61 -29.15
N VAL A 461 -7.49 -2.42 -28.22
CA VAL A 461 -7.42 -3.20 -26.97
C VAL A 461 -8.64 -2.97 -26.09
N ILE A 462 -9.13 -1.73 -26.00
CA ILE A 462 -10.36 -1.44 -25.25
C ILE A 462 -11.54 -2.21 -25.86
N VAL A 463 -11.75 -2.14 -27.18
CA VAL A 463 -12.87 -2.82 -27.86
C VAL A 463 -12.79 -4.35 -27.67
N LEU A 464 -11.60 -4.94 -27.82
CA LEU A 464 -11.40 -6.38 -27.57
C LEU A 464 -11.69 -6.74 -26.11
N GLY A 465 -11.27 -5.91 -25.16
CA GLY A 465 -11.54 -6.11 -23.75
C GLY A 465 -13.04 -6.04 -23.41
N VAL A 466 -13.79 -5.11 -24.00
CA VAL A 466 -15.26 -5.04 -23.83
C VAL A 466 -15.90 -6.32 -24.33
N TRP A 467 -15.53 -6.75 -25.54
CA TRP A 467 -16.08 -7.96 -26.14
C TRP A 467 -15.82 -9.20 -25.27
N LEU A 468 -14.57 -9.41 -24.85
CA LEU A 468 -14.22 -10.53 -23.96
C LEU A 468 -14.96 -10.47 -22.61
N GLY A 469 -15.06 -9.29 -22.00
CA GLY A 469 -15.73 -9.13 -20.70
C GLY A 469 -17.22 -9.47 -20.76
N LEU A 470 -17.91 -9.07 -21.83
CA LEU A 470 -19.31 -9.41 -22.05
C LEU A 470 -19.50 -10.91 -22.32
N GLU A 471 -18.69 -11.50 -23.20
CA GLU A 471 -18.78 -12.94 -23.50
C GLU A 471 -18.55 -13.81 -22.25
N PHE A 472 -17.57 -13.46 -21.41
CA PHE A 472 -17.35 -14.18 -20.14
C PHE A 472 -18.50 -14.04 -19.14
N SER A 473 -19.35 -13.03 -19.29
CA SER A 473 -20.48 -12.78 -18.40
C SER A 473 -21.77 -13.47 -18.88
N TYR A 474 -21.92 -13.70 -20.18
CA TYR A 474 -23.05 -14.41 -20.77
C TYR A 474 -22.89 -15.93 -20.62
N PHE A 475 -23.26 -16.45 -19.45
CA PHE A 475 -23.26 -17.90 -19.17
C PHE A 475 -24.27 -18.72 -20.00
N SER A 476 -25.17 -18.09 -20.76
CA SER A 476 -26.21 -18.78 -21.52
C SER A 476 -25.68 -19.66 -22.66
N LEU A 477 -24.40 -19.60 -22.99
CA LEU A 477 -23.80 -20.32 -24.12
C LEU A 477 -23.38 -21.75 -23.79
N ASN A 478 -23.20 -22.13 -22.51
CA ASN A 478 -22.77 -23.48 -22.17
C ASN A 478 -23.31 -23.97 -20.82
N TYR A 479 -23.96 -25.14 -20.80
CA TYR A 479 -24.51 -25.74 -19.57
C TYR A 479 -23.44 -26.31 -18.64
N SER A 480 -22.23 -26.57 -19.14
CA SER A 480 -21.08 -26.95 -18.31
C SER A 480 -20.21 -25.74 -17.99
N SER A 481 -19.96 -25.50 -16.70
CA SER A 481 -19.07 -24.43 -16.27
C SER A 481 -17.61 -24.82 -16.54
N LEU A 482 -16.98 -24.15 -17.52
CA LEU A 482 -15.57 -24.32 -17.87
C LEU A 482 -14.63 -24.16 -16.66
N SER A 483 -14.98 -23.31 -15.70
CA SER A 483 -14.23 -23.12 -14.44
C SER A 483 -14.16 -24.39 -13.59
N LEU A 484 -15.24 -25.18 -13.51
CA LEU A 484 -15.24 -26.45 -12.79
C LEU A 484 -14.42 -27.53 -13.52
N ASN A 485 -14.34 -27.48 -14.86
CA ASN A 485 -13.51 -28.42 -15.60
C ASN A 485 -12.00 -28.14 -15.42
N TRP A 486 -11.63 -26.86 -15.24
CA TRP A 486 -10.25 -26.44 -15.03
C TRP A 486 -10.00 -25.82 -13.64
N LEU A 487 -10.48 -26.51 -12.59
CA LEU A 487 -10.41 -26.05 -11.20
C LEU A 487 -9.01 -25.58 -10.79
N ASN A 488 -7.96 -26.37 -11.06
CA ASN A 488 -6.60 -26.03 -10.67
C ASN A 488 -6.14 -24.68 -11.26
N SER A 489 -6.45 -24.43 -12.54
CA SER A 489 -6.09 -23.17 -13.19
C SER A 489 -6.91 -22.00 -12.64
N SER A 490 -8.21 -22.20 -12.43
CA SER A 490 -9.09 -21.16 -11.90
C SER A 490 -8.71 -20.76 -10.47
N LEU A 491 -8.36 -21.73 -9.62
CA LEU A 491 -7.91 -21.50 -8.26
C LEU A 491 -6.55 -20.80 -8.22
N PHE A 492 -5.63 -21.14 -9.14
CA PHE A 492 -4.33 -20.49 -9.23
C PHE A 492 -4.44 -19.02 -9.65
N PHE A 493 -5.30 -18.70 -10.61
CA PHE A 493 -5.50 -17.31 -11.03
C PHE A 493 -6.30 -16.51 -9.99
N SER A 494 -7.31 -17.12 -9.33
CA SER A 494 -8.06 -16.43 -8.28
C SER A 494 -7.18 -16.11 -7.06
N SER A 495 -6.26 -16.99 -6.69
CA SER A 495 -5.40 -16.83 -5.51
C SER A 495 -4.18 -15.91 -5.71
N MET A 496 -4.16 -15.10 -6.78
CA MET A 496 -3.00 -14.28 -7.18
C MET A 496 -1.72 -15.12 -7.30
N TRP A 497 -1.75 -16.18 -8.11
CA TRP A 497 -0.63 -17.12 -8.28
C TRP A 497 -0.16 -17.76 -6.96
N ASN A 498 -1.11 -18.04 -6.06
CA ASN A 498 -0.85 -18.55 -4.70
C ASN A 498 0.07 -17.66 -3.85
N MET A 499 0.22 -16.36 -4.17
CA MET A 499 1.07 -15.45 -3.40
C MET A 499 0.63 -15.31 -1.94
N VAL A 500 -0.68 -15.39 -1.68
CA VAL A 500 -1.21 -15.38 -0.30
C VAL A 500 -0.60 -16.54 0.49
N TYR A 501 -0.67 -17.77 -0.03
CA TYR A 501 -0.14 -18.95 0.64
C TYR A 501 1.38 -18.95 0.79
N MET A 502 2.10 -18.45 -0.22
CA MET A 502 3.57 -18.31 -0.15
C MET A 502 3.97 -17.31 0.94
N SER A 503 3.29 -16.17 1.02
CA SER A 503 3.59 -15.12 2.00
C SER A 503 3.26 -15.53 3.44
N THR A 504 2.24 -16.36 3.66
CA THR A 504 1.85 -16.78 5.02
C THR A 504 2.55 -18.05 5.45
N PHE A 505 2.24 -19.18 4.83
CA PHE A 505 2.68 -20.50 5.30
C PHE A 505 4.18 -20.72 5.09
N GLY A 506 4.73 -20.26 3.96
CA GLY A 506 6.15 -20.39 3.67
C GLY A 506 7.01 -19.55 4.61
N VAL A 507 6.67 -18.27 4.79
CA VAL A 507 7.51 -17.33 5.54
C VAL A 507 7.44 -17.55 7.05
N SER A 508 6.26 -17.84 7.63
CA SER A 508 6.15 -17.93 9.09
C SER A 508 6.70 -19.23 9.68
N PHE A 509 6.64 -20.33 8.93
CA PHE A 509 6.96 -21.67 9.46
C PHE A 509 8.45 -21.82 9.83
N TYR A 510 9.38 -21.40 8.96
CA TYR A 510 10.81 -21.58 9.20
C TYR A 510 11.34 -20.80 10.42
N PRO A 511 11.03 -19.49 10.59
CA PRO A 511 11.49 -18.73 11.76
C PRO A 511 10.91 -19.26 13.08
N LEU A 512 9.65 -19.70 13.09
CA LEU A 512 9.03 -20.27 14.29
C LEU A 512 9.68 -21.60 14.71
N TYR A 513 9.96 -22.48 13.75
CA TYR A 513 10.65 -23.74 14.02
C TYR A 513 12.08 -23.50 14.52
N LEU A 514 12.82 -22.59 13.86
CA LEU A 514 14.16 -22.22 14.31
C LEU A 514 14.13 -21.59 15.72
N GLY A 515 13.19 -20.68 15.99
CA GLY A 515 13.02 -20.08 17.31
C GLY A 515 12.75 -21.11 18.41
N GLN A 516 11.92 -22.13 18.13
CA GLN A 516 11.71 -23.23 19.07
C GLN A 516 12.99 -24.05 19.32
N MET A 517 13.78 -24.29 18.28
CA MET A 517 15.06 -25.01 18.42
C MET A 517 16.08 -24.18 19.19
N TYR A 518 16.19 -22.88 18.93
CA TYR A 518 17.05 -21.97 19.70
C TYR A 518 16.65 -21.95 21.18
N TYR A 519 15.37 -21.83 21.48
CA TYR A 519 14.88 -21.83 22.86
C TYR A 519 15.23 -23.15 23.60
N LYS A 520 15.02 -24.29 22.95
CA LYS A 520 15.30 -25.61 23.57
C LYS A 520 16.78 -25.91 23.73
N PHE A 521 17.57 -25.66 22.68
CA PHE A 521 18.98 -26.05 22.67
C PHE A 521 19.89 -25.01 23.29
N VAL A 522 19.68 -23.72 23.00
CA VAL A 522 20.57 -22.65 23.49
C VAL A 522 20.12 -22.20 24.86
N ASP A 523 18.90 -21.66 24.97
CA ASP A 523 18.44 -21.04 26.22
C ASP A 523 18.27 -22.08 27.33
N GLN A 524 17.41 -23.08 27.13
CA GLN A 524 17.16 -24.12 28.15
C GLN A 524 18.21 -25.23 28.19
N GLY A 525 19.07 -25.33 27.17
CA GLY A 525 20.06 -26.40 27.04
C GLY A 525 21.47 -25.94 27.42
N TRP A 526 22.23 -25.50 26.43
CA TRP A 526 23.65 -25.17 26.58
C TRP A 526 23.92 -24.03 27.55
N SER A 527 23.06 -23.00 27.60
CA SER A 527 23.27 -21.87 28.51
C SER A 527 23.09 -22.27 29.97
N GLU A 528 22.09 -23.12 30.26
CA GLU A 528 21.88 -23.68 31.61
C GLU A 528 22.97 -24.68 31.98
N TYR A 529 23.38 -25.52 31.04
CA TYR A 529 24.47 -26.48 31.23
C TYR A 529 25.77 -25.74 31.56
N LEU A 530 26.21 -24.79 30.72
CA LEU A 530 27.45 -24.04 30.94
C LEU A 530 27.38 -23.10 32.15
N GLY A 531 26.21 -22.55 32.44
CA GLY A 531 25.96 -21.64 33.54
C GLY A 531 25.68 -22.36 34.86
N GLY A 532 24.44 -22.23 35.33
CA GLY A 532 24.06 -22.62 36.69
C GLY A 532 24.18 -24.11 36.99
N GLN A 533 23.85 -25.00 36.05
CA GLN A 533 23.83 -26.43 36.32
C GLN A 533 25.23 -27.00 36.53
N ASN A 534 26.18 -26.73 35.62
CA ASN A 534 27.55 -27.21 35.77
C ASN A 534 28.26 -26.57 36.98
N LEU A 535 28.01 -25.28 37.27
CA LEU A 535 28.50 -24.67 38.50
C LEU A 535 27.96 -25.36 39.75
N TYR A 536 26.66 -25.68 39.78
CA TYR A 536 26.06 -26.43 40.88
C TYR A 536 26.67 -27.83 41.01
N PHE A 537 26.83 -28.57 39.91
CA PHE A 537 27.43 -29.89 39.92
C PHE A 537 28.89 -29.86 40.38
N ASN A 538 29.66 -28.86 39.98
CA ASN A 538 31.05 -28.67 40.41
C ASN A 538 31.15 -28.26 41.88
N MET A 539 30.30 -27.36 42.36
CA MET A 539 30.27 -26.99 43.78
C MET A 539 29.83 -28.19 44.65
N LYS A 540 28.89 -29.00 44.16
CA LYS A 540 28.47 -30.23 44.82
C LYS A 540 29.60 -31.26 44.87
N SER A 541 30.35 -31.45 43.78
CA SER A 541 31.48 -32.39 43.76
C SER A 541 32.63 -31.91 44.67
N LEU A 542 32.98 -30.62 44.61
CA LEU A 542 34.00 -30.02 45.49
C LEU A 542 33.61 -30.10 46.98
N SER A 543 32.36 -29.76 47.31
CA SER A 543 31.87 -29.87 48.70
C SER A 543 31.87 -31.32 49.17
N SER A 544 31.45 -32.27 48.35
CA SER A 544 31.50 -33.70 48.69
C SER A 544 32.95 -34.17 48.96
N PHE A 545 33.92 -33.74 48.15
CA PHE A 545 35.33 -34.06 48.36
C PHE A 545 35.88 -33.42 49.63
N SER A 546 35.53 -32.16 49.91
CA SER A 546 35.95 -31.47 51.14
C SER A 546 35.40 -32.15 52.39
N SER A 547 34.14 -32.62 52.36
CA SER A 547 33.53 -33.35 53.46
C SER A 547 34.21 -34.69 53.75
N PHE A 548 34.68 -35.39 52.71
CA PHE A 548 35.45 -36.63 52.86
C PHE A 548 36.81 -36.38 53.54
N LEU A 549 37.50 -35.29 53.20
CA LEU A 549 38.76 -34.92 53.86
C LEU A 549 38.57 -34.59 55.35
N ILE A 550 37.50 -33.86 55.70
CA ILE A 550 37.19 -33.45 57.07
C ILE A 550 36.78 -34.64 57.93
N ASN A 551 35.99 -35.58 57.39
CA ASN A 551 35.48 -36.74 58.14
C ASN A 551 36.55 -37.83 58.40
N ASN A 552 37.81 -37.58 58.08
CA ASN A 552 38.91 -38.46 58.46
C ASN A 552 39.14 -38.45 59.98
N ASN A 553 39.83 -39.48 60.48
CA ASN A 553 40.20 -39.59 61.89
C ASN A 553 40.97 -38.35 62.37
N ILE A 554 40.72 -37.92 63.62
CA ILE A 554 41.35 -36.78 64.31
C ILE A 554 42.89 -36.75 64.15
N LYS A 555 43.53 -37.92 64.12
CA LYS A 555 44.98 -38.06 63.93
C LYS A 555 45.49 -37.42 62.63
N ILE A 556 44.75 -37.58 61.53
CA ILE A 556 45.11 -37.01 60.23
C ILE A 556 44.95 -35.49 60.27
N PHE A 557 43.87 -35.00 60.89
CA PHE A 557 43.64 -33.56 61.06
C PHE A 557 44.78 -32.88 61.85
N LEU A 558 45.19 -33.46 62.97
CA LEU A 558 46.31 -32.94 63.77
C LEU A 558 47.63 -32.92 62.98
N SER A 559 47.91 -33.94 62.16
CA SER A 559 49.12 -33.97 61.34
C SER A 559 49.17 -32.86 60.29
N LEU A 560 48.03 -32.49 59.71
CA LEU A 560 47.94 -31.37 58.76
C LEU A 560 48.18 -30.01 59.44
N VAL A 561 47.68 -29.83 60.67
CA VAL A 561 47.92 -28.59 61.45
C VAL A 561 49.40 -28.42 61.77
N VAL A 562 50.10 -29.50 62.15
CA VAL A 562 51.54 -29.45 62.43
C VAL A 562 52.33 -29.05 61.17
N ILE A 563 51.99 -29.62 60.00
CA ILE A 563 52.62 -29.25 58.73
C ILE A 563 52.39 -27.76 58.42
N TRP A 564 51.19 -27.24 58.65
CA TRP A 564 50.88 -25.82 58.42
C TRP A 564 51.64 -24.89 59.36
N VAL A 565 51.75 -25.24 60.65
CA VAL A 565 52.57 -24.48 61.61
C VAL A 565 54.04 -24.52 61.22
N ALA A 566 54.57 -25.66 60.80
CA ALA A 566 55.95 -25.76 60.31
C ALA A 566 56.18 -24.89 59.08
N PHE A 567 55.22 -24.84 58.15
CA PHE A 567 55.28 -23.99 56.96
C PHE A 567 55.21 -22.49 57.32
N LEU A 568 54.40 -22.10 58.31
CA LEU A 568 54.39 -20.73 58.81
C LEU A 568 55.73 -20.34 59.44
N PHE A 569 56.32 -21.23 60.25
CA PHE A 569 57.64 -20.99 60.83
C PHE A 569 58.72 -20.84 59.75
N MET A 570 58.68 -21.65 58.70
CA MET A 570 59.58 -21.56 57.55
C MET A 570 59.44 -20.26 56.73
N ASN A 571 58.30 -19.56 56.83
CA ASN A 571 58.09 -18.28 56.12
C ASN A 571 58.29 -17.06 57.02
N LEU A 572 58.26 -17.24 58.35
CA LEU A 572 58.46 -16.18 59.34
C LEU A 572 59.95 -15.98 59.70
N PHE A 573 60.79 -16.98 59.41
CA PHE A 573 62.25 -16.92 59.43
C PHE A 573 62.77 -17.06 57.99
#